data_AF-A0A7J7EBD7-F1
#
_entry.id   AF-A0A7J7EBD7-F1
#
_cell.length_a   1.000
_cell.length_b   1.000
_cell.length_c   1.000
_cell.angle_alpha   90.00
_cell.angle_beta   90.00
_cell.angle_gamma   90.00
#
_symmetry.space_group_name_H-M   'P 1'
#
loop_
_entity.id
_entity.type
_entity.pdbx_description
1 polymer ?
#
loop_
_entity_poly.entity_id
_entity_poly.type
_entity_poly.pdbx_seq_one_letter_code
_entity_poly.pdbx_strand_id
1 'polypeptide(L)'
;MKFRVNFHEDWKVITVLIGGSDLCDYCTDSNLYSAANFFEHLRNALDILHREVPRALVNLVDFMSPIAMRQVFLGNPDKCPVQQASILCNCVLTPRESSQELARLEAVTRAYQSSMRELLESGRYDTQEDFSVVLQPFFHNIQLPVLAYTYVSLFFPNQFEPLGRKTDTLDLAVDIPLSCPPQNDSFLRTSQNSNYTYPTKPAIENWGSDFLCTEWNPSNSVPTSDILKKFNAHILGFSTGTQEEMAGLNVAVEGARARDMPAQARDLVERMKNSPEINLEQDWKLITLFIGSNDLCHYCENPEAYSEEEYVQHIQQALDILYELPRAFVNVVEVMELASLYQGQGGKCDMSLAALSNCTCLRRSQDNSLEMQELKKVNWNFQSGITRFSYQHQYLQREDFTVVVQPFFQNTLVPLSDRGDADLTFFSEDCFHFSERGHAEMAIALWNNMLEPVGQKTTSNNFTHSRTKLKCPSPESPYLYTLRNSQLLQDQAEAGPMVIFWAVPVAAGGGLAVGVGTMMAWRAIRGRQRENPPINLNTMGF
;
A
#
# COMPACT_ATOMS: atom_id res chain seq x y z
N MET A 1 -20.99 -47.09 -27.29
CA MET A 1 -22.00 -46.27 -26.60
C MET A 1 -21.39 -44.89 -26.39
N LYS A 2 -21.85 -43.85 -27.11
CA LYS A 2 -21.49 -42.47 -26.74
C LYS A 2 -22.35 -42.14 -25.52
N PHE A 3 -21.76 -42.14 -24.33
CA PHE A 3 -22.42 -41.57 -23.15
C PHE A 3 -22.68 -40.10 -23.46
N ARG A 4 -23.95 -39.75 -23.70
CA ARG A 4 -24.38 -38.35 -23.73
C ARG A 4 -24.61 -37.98 -22.28
N VAL A 5 -23.67 -37.24 -21.70
CA VAL A 5 -23.87 -36.58 -20.41
C VAL A 5 -24.95 -35.53 -20.61
N ASN A 6 -26.05 -35.64 -19.87
CA ASN A 6 -27.01 -34.55 -19.76
C ASN A 6 -26.44 -33.51 -18.80
N PHE A 7 -26.01 -32.37 -19.34
CA PHE A 7 -25.37 -31.32 -18.56
C PHE A 7 -26.25 -30.75 -17.45
N HIS A 8 -27.59 -30.84 -17.52
CA HIS A 8 -28.46 -30.34 -16.46
C HIS A 8 -28.90 -31.43 -15.48
N GLU A 9 -29.05 -32.67 -15.95
CA GLU A 9 -29.68 -33.75 -15.17
C GLU A 9 -28.71 -34.78 -14.61
N ASP A 10 -27.46 -34.86 -15.07
CA ASP A 10 -26.52 -35.84 -14.54
C ASP A 10 -25.68 -35.23 -13.41
N TRP A 11 -25.35 -36.02 -12.37
CA TRP A 11 -24.34 -35.62 -11.40
C TRP A 11 -22.94 -35.71 -12.01
N LYS A 12 -22.10 -34.71 -11.76
CA LYS A 12 -20.69 -34.67 -12.18
C LYS A 12 -19.80 -34.75 -10.96
N VAL A 13 -18.80 -35.62 -11.03
CA VAL A 13 -17.70 -35.64 -10.06
C VAL A 13 -16.50 -35.01 -10.74
N ILE A 14 -16.03 -33.88 -10.21
CA ILE A 14 -14.92 -33.11 -10.77
C ILE A 14 -13.76 -33.19 -9.79
N THR A 15 -12.61 -33.71 -10.21
CA THR A 15 -11.41 -33.75 -9.38
C THR A 15 -10.47 -32.62 -9.78
N VAL A 16 -10.16 -31.74 -8.83
CA VAL A 16 -9.21 -30.64 -9.01
C VAL A 16 -7.97 -30.95 -8.18
N LEU A 17 -6.81 -31.06 -8.83
CA LEU A 17 -5.51 -31.28 -8.22
C LEU A 17 -4.52 -30.31 -8.87
N ILE A 18 -4.11 -29.28 -8.15
CA ILE A 18 -3.27 -28.18 -8.65
C ILE A 18 -2.27 -27.72 -7.59
N GLY A 19 -1.30 -26.88 -7.96
CA GLY A 19 -0.33 -26.25 -7.05
C GLY A 19 1.05 -26.90 -7.02
N GLY A 20 1.17 -28.18 -7.37
CA GLY A 20 2.47 -28.87 -7.39
C GLY A 20 3.47 -28.28 -8.40
N SER A 21 3.00 -27.92 -9.61
CA SER A 21 3.82 -27.28 -10.64
C SER A 21 4.19 -25.84 -10.27
N ASP A 22 3.24 -25.09 -9.71
CA ASP A 22 3.45 -23.71 -9.26
C ASP A 22 4.60 -23.64 -8.24
N LEU A 23 4.66 -24.61 -7.32
CA LEU A 23 5.75 -24.73 -6.35
C LEU A 23 7.08 -25.17 -6.98
N CYS A 24 7.05 -25.91 -8.09
CA CYS A 24 8.24 -26.24 -8.88
C CYS A 24 8.83 -25.02 -9.59
N ASP A 25 7.99 -24.04 -9.93
CA ASP A 25 8.35 -22.81 -10.63
C ASP A 25 8.41 -21.59 -9.70
N TYR A 26 8.14 -21.75 -8.40
CA TYR A 26 8.04 -20.66 -7.43
C TYR A 26 9.28 -19.74 -7.38
N CYS A 27 10.48 -20.29 -7.52
CA CYS A 27 11.71 -19.49 -7.55
C CYS A 27 11.94 -18.72 -8.86
N THR A 28 11.17 -19.02 -9.91
CA THR A 28 11.24 -18.30 -11.19
C THR A 28 10.43 -17.00 -11.14
N ASP A 29 9.28 -17.02 -10.49
CA ASP A 29 8.43 -15.86 -10.23
C ASP A 29 7.60 -16.08 -8.95
N SER A 30 8.16 -15.67 -7.82
CA SER A 30 7.53 -15.88 -6.51
C SER A 30 6.26 -15.05 -6.31
N ASN A 31 6.07 -14.00 -7.12
CA ASN A 31 4.86 -13.19 -7.09
C ASN A 31 3.73 -13.93 -7.81
N LEU A 32 3.98 -14.40 -9.05
CA LEU A 32 3.02 -15.16 -9.84
C LEU A 32 2.56 -16.42 -9.10
N TYR A 33 3.50 -17.20 -8.57
CA TYR A 33 3.23 -18.44 -7.83
C TYR A 33 3.09 -18.23 -6.31
N SER A 34 2.72 -17.03 -5.86
CA SER A 34 2.46 -16.75 -4.44
C SER A 34 1.21 -17.50 -3.93
N ALA A 35 1.12 -17.71 -2.61
CA ALA A 35 -0.04 -18.36 -1.99
C ALA A 35 -1.33 -17.53 -2.18
N ALA A 36 -1.22 -16.21 -2.24
CA ALA A 36 -2.34 -15.31 -2.50
C ALA A 36 -2.89 -15.49 -3.93
N ASN A 37 -2.02 -15.50 -4.94
CA ASN A 37 -2.44 -15.75 -6.32
C ASN A 37 -2.99 -17.16 -6.51
N PHE A 38 -2.37 -18.15 -5.88
CA PHE A 38 -2.88 -19.52 -5.86
C PHE A 38 -4.30 -19.58 -5.28
N PHE A 39 -4.53 -18.94 -4.11
CA PHE A 39 -5.85 -18.84 -3.50
C PHE A 39 -6.86 -18.19 -4.43
N GLU A 40 -6.51 -17.05 -5.02
CA GLU A 40 -7.38 -16.29 -5.92
C GLU A 40 -7.73 -17.07 -7.19
N HIS A 41 -6.76 -17.73 -7.83
CA HIS A 41 -6.99 -18.56 -9.01
C HIS A 41 -7.86 -19.77 -8.69
N LEU A 42 -7.61 -20.45 -7.56
CA LEU A 42 -8.41 -21.57 -7.10
C LEU A 42 -9.85 -21.13 -6.78
N ARG A 43 -10.02 -20.01 -6.06
CA ARG A 43 -11.31 -19.40 -5.76
C ARG A 43 -12.07 -19.10 -7.04
N ASN A 44 -11.45 -18.43 -8.00
CA ASN A 44 -12.07 -18.07 -9.27
C ASN A 44 -12.53 -19.31 -10.04
N ALA A 45 -11.72 -20.37 -10.08
CA ALA A 45 -12.09 -21.63 -10.72
C ALA A 45 -13.30 -22.29 -10.04
N LEU A 46 -13.30 -22.37 -8.70
CA LEU A 46 -14.40 -22.95 -7.94
C LEU A 46 -15.68 -22.10 -8.00
N ASP A 47 -15.56 -20.77 -8.03
CA ASP A 47 -16.69 -19.84 -8.19
C ASP A 47 -17.36 -20.02 -9.56
N ILE A 48 -16.57 -20.24 -10.63
CA ILE A 48 -17.09 -20.57 -11.97
C ILE A 48 -17.82 -21.91 -11.93
N LEU A 49 -17.23 -22.95 -11.33
CA LEU A 49 -17.89 -24.26 -11.22
C LEU A 49 -19.20 -24.17 -10.43
N HIS A 50 -19.20 -23.45 -9.31
CA HIS A 50 -20.37 -23.24 -8.46
C HIS A 50 -21.49 -22.48 -9.17
N ARG A 51 -21.15 -21.54 -10.07
CA ARG A 51 -22.11 -20.76 -10.83
C ARG A 51 -22.66 -21.48 -12.06
N GLU A 52 -21.80 -22.18 -12.79
CA GLU A 52 -22.10 -22.67 -14.15
C GLU A 52 -22.42 -24.17 -14.22
N VAL A 53 -21.99 -24.97 -13.24
CA VAL A 53 -22.11 -26.44 -13.30
C VAL A 53 -23.14 -26.94 -12.28
N PRO A 54 -24.39 -27.21 -12.69
CA PRO A 54 -25.38 -27.77 -11.79
C PRO A 54 -25.05 -29.22 -11.45
N ARG A 55 -25.50 -29.70 -10.29
CA ARG A 55 -25.33 -31.11 -9.87
C ARG A 55 -23.87 -31.57 -9.91
N ALA A 56 -23.00 -30.88 -9.17
CA ALA A 56 -21.57 -31.17 -9.15
C ALA A 56 -21.04 -31.42 -7.73
N LEU A 57 -20.25 -32.48 -7.59
CA LEU A 57 -19.39 -32.70 -6.45
C LEU A 57 -17.94 -32.48 -6.89
N VAL A 58 -17.32 -31.44 -6.34
CA VAL A 58 -15.92 -31.12 -6.63
C VAL A 58 -15.03 -31.70 -5.54
N ASN A 59 -14.19 -32.65 -5.91
CA ASN A 59 -13.10 -33.15 -5.07
C ASN A 59 -11.88 -32.25 -5.25
N LEU A 60 -11.67 -31.31 -4.33
CA LEU A 60 -10.43 -30.57 -4.26
C LEU A 60 -9.40 -31.42 -3.55
N VAL A 61 -8.42 -31.93 -4.28
CA VAL A 61 -7.38 -32.80 -3.74
C VAL A 61 -6.16 -31.95 -3.39
N ASP A 62 -5.65 -32.12 -2.17
CA ASP A 62 -4.37 -31.52 -1.77
C ASP A 62 -3.23 -32.04 -2.69
N PHE A 63 -2.10 -31.36 -2.77
CA PHE A 63 -1.02 -31.74 -3.68
C PHE A 63 0.11 -32.46 -2.93
N MET A 64 0.85 -33.30 -3.66
CA MET A 64 2.07 -33.89 -3.14
C MET A 64 3.12 -32.81 -2.93
N SER A 65 3.50 -32.56 -1.68
CA SER A 65 4.54 -31.59 -1.33
C SER A 65 5.81 -31.86 -2.15
N PRO A 66 6.31 -30.89 -2.93
CA PRO A 66 7.53 -31.07 -3.69
C PRO A 66 8.76 -31.34 -2.79
N ILE A 67 8.72 -30.94 -1.52
CA ILE A 67 9.76 -31.27 -0.53
C ILE A 67 9.80 -32.78 -0.24
N ALA A 68 8.66 -33.46 -0.22
CA ALA A 68 8.64 -34.92 -0.13
C ALA A 68 9.28 -35.54 -1.38
N MET A 69 8.99 -35.01 -2.57
CA MET A 69 9.64 -35.46 -3.81
C MET A 69 11.16 -35.24 -3.79
N ARG A 70 11.62 -34.10 -3.25
CA ARG A 70 13.05 -33.81 -3.08
C ARG A 70 13.78 -34.92 -2.32
N GLN A 71 13.20 -35.41 -1.22
CA GLN A 71 13.78 -36.51 -0.44
C GLN A 71 13.94 -37.79 -1.26
N VAL A 72 12.97 -38.11 -2.13
CA VAL A 72 13.05 -39.28 -3.03
C VAL A 72 14.20 -39.14 -4.02
N PHE A 73 14.25 -38.00 -4.73
CA PHE A 73 15.21 -37.78 -5.82
C PHE A 73 16.64 -37.65 -5.30
N LEU A 74 16.86 -36.88 -4.23
CA LEU A 74 18.19 -36.69 -3.66
C LEU A 74 18.66 -37.88 -2.82
N GLY A 75 17.73 -38.66 -2.24
CA GLY A 75 18.05 -39.87 -1.49
C GLY A 75 18.38 -41.09 -2.38
N ASN A 76 18.03 -41.06 -3.68
CA ASN A 76 18.23 -42.17 -4.61
C ASN A 76 18.83 -41.72 -5.97
N PRO A 77 19.98 -41.02 -5.98
CA PRO A 77 20.53 -40.41 -7.20
C PRO A 77 20.86 -41.41 -8.31
N ASP A 78 21.14 -42.68 -7.96
CA ASP A 78 21.45 -43.75 -8.93
C ASP A 78 20.20 -44.33 -9.62
N LYS A 79 19.00 -44.13 -9.03
CA LYS A 79 17.72 -44.66 -9.55
C LYS A 79 16.82 -43.56 -10.11
N CYS A 80 16.99 -42.33 -9.64
CA CYS A 80 16.21 -41.18 -10.04
C CYS A 80 17.08 -40.25 -10.90
N PRO A 81 16.64 -39.85 -12.11
CA PRO A 81 17.43 -38.97 -12.97
C PRO A 81 17.34 -37.51 -12.47
N VAL A 82 18.07 -37.20 -11.40
CA VAL A 82 18.00 -35.91 -10.70
C VAL A 82 18.22 -34.73 -11.64
N GLN A 83 19.20 -34.80 -12.54
CA GLN A 83 19.48 -33.71 -13.49
C GLN A 83 18.31 -33.41 -14.43
N GLN A 84 17.58 -34.44 -14.86
CA GLN A 84 16.41 -34.28 -15.74
C GLN A 84 15.22 -33.73 -14.95
N ALA A 85 15.02 -34.20 -13.72
CA ALA A 85 13.98 -33.70 -12.84
C ALA A 85 14.22 -32.24 -12.41
N SER A 86 15.49 -31.84 -12.23
CA SER A 86 15.86 -30.45 -11.94
C SER A 86 15.53 -29.48 -13.07
N ILE A 87 15.34 -29.94 -14.31
CA ILE A 87 14.86 -29.08 -15.42
C ILE A 87 13.38 -28.70 -15.21
N LEU A 88 12.59 -29.64 -14.68
CA LEU A 88 11.14 -29.46 -14.48
C LEU A 88 10.79 -28.87 -13.11
N CYS A 89 11.66 -29.02 -12.12
CA CYS A 89 11.40 -28.63 -10.74
C CYS A 89 12.68 -28.13 -10.06
N ASN A 90 13.32 -27.15 -10.71
CA ASN A 90 14.61 -26.61 -10.29
C ASN A 90 14.53 -26.05 -8.86
N CYS A 91 13.47 -25.30 -8.57
CA CYS A 91 13.26 -24.60 -7.29
C CYS A 91 13.22 -25.53 -6.08
N VAL A 92 13.03 -26.83 -6.32
CA VAL A 92 12.87 -27.85 -5.29
C VAL A 92 14.12 -28.71 -5.17
N LEU A 93 14.79 -29.04 -6.28
CA LEU A 93 15.87 -30.02 -6.31
C LEU A 93 17.28 -29.43 -6.20
N THR A 94 17.48 -28.16 -6.57
CA THR A 94 18.81 -27.53 -6.53
C THR A 94 19.18 -26.78 -5.24
N PRO A 95 18.24 -26.27 -4.42
CA PRO A 95 18.59 -25.66 -3.13
C PRO A 95 19.43 -26.60 -2.27
N ARG A 96 20.30 -26.06 -1.42
CA ARG A 96 21.07 -26.86 -0.45
C ARG A 96 20.20 -27.21 0.74
N GLU A 97 20.55 -28.29 1.44
CA GLU A 97 19.93 -28.58 2.74
C GLU A 97 20.12 -27.41 3.70
N SER A 98 19.08 -27.12 4.48
CA SER A 98 19.03 -26.00 5.44
C SER A 98 19.26 -24.61 4.82
N SER A 99 19.03 -24.44 3.51
CA SER A 99 19.13 -23.12 2.87
C SER A 99 17.87 -22.28 3.08
N GLN A 100 18.01 -20.96 2.98
CA GLN A 100 16.88 -20.04 3.14
C GLN A 100 15.86 -20.21 1.99
N GLU A 101 16.33 -20.57 0.80
CA GLU A 101 15.48 -20.86 -0.37
C GLU A 101 14.58 -22.08 -0.11
N LEU A 102 15.13 -23.15 0.46
CA LEU A 102 14.36 -24.34 0.83
C LEU A 102 13.36 -24.03 1.95
N ALA A 103 13.76 -23.24 2.96
CA ALA A 103 12.87 -22.81 4.04
C ALA A 103 11.70 -21.94 3.52
N ARG A 104 11.94 -21.08 2.52
CA ARG A 104 10.89 -20.30 1.84
C ARG A 104 9.94 -21.20 1.06
N LEU A 105 10.47 -22.18 0.33
CA LEU A 105 9.66 -23.17 -0.37
C LEU A 105 8.75 -23.97 0.60
N GLU A 106 9.27 -24.36 1.76
CA GLU A 106 8.51 -25.01 2.83
C GLU A 106 7.41 -24.11 3.41
N ALA A 107 7.68 -22.80 3.55
CA ALA A 107 6.70 -21.85 4.03
C ALA A 107 5.56 -21.65 3.02
N VAL A 108 5.87 -21.44 1.73
CA VAL A 108 4.84 -21.26 0.68
C VAL A 108 4.04 -22.54 0.42
N THR A 109 4.68 -23.71 0.50
CA THR A 109 3.99 -25.02 0.43
C THR A 109 2.92 -25.12 1.52
N ARG A 110 3.25 -24.76 2.77
CA ARG A 110 2.30 -24.73 3.88
C ARG A 110 1.21 -23.66 3.70
N ALA A 111 1.57 -22.52 3.12
CA ALA A 111 0.62 -21.45 2.84
C ALA A 111 -0.44 -21.90 1.81
N TYR A 112 -0.05 -22.57 0.72
CA TYR A 112 -0.99 -23.15 -0.27
C TYR A 112 -2.00 -24.11 0.38
N GLN A 113 -1.51 -25.02 1.23
CA GLN A 113 -2.36 -25.96 1.96
C GLN A 113 -3.32 -25.25 2.91
N SER A 114 -2.85 -24.18 3.58
CA SER A 114 -3.70 -23.33 4.42
C SER A 114 -4.77 -22.61 3.59
N SER A 115 -4.39 -22.05 2.44
CA SER A 115 -5.29 -21.36 1.51
C SER A 115 -6.42 -22.28 1.00
N MET A 116 -6.10 -23.52 0.60
CA MET A 116 -7.14 -24.50 0.21
C MET A 116 -8.12 -24.77 1.34
N ARG A 117 -7.61 -24.95 2.56
CA ARG A 117 -8.42 -25.23 3.75
C ARG A 117 -9.30 -24.05 4.12
N GLU A 118 -8.72 -22.86 4.19
CA GLU A 118 -9.43 -21.62 4.50
C GLU A 118 -10.56 -21.34 3.51
N LEU A 119 -10.29 -21.51 2.21
CA LEU A 119 -11.28 -21.29 1.17
C LEU A 119 -12.52 -22.17 1.36
N LEU A 120 -12.33 -23.44 1.73
CA LEU A 120 -13.44 -24.38 1.95
C LEU A 120 -14.08 -24.23 3.33
N GLU A 121 -13.30 -23.89 4.35
CA GLU A 121 -13.80 -23.59 5.70
C GLU A 121 -14.70 -22.35 5.73
N SER A 122 -14.65 -21.50 4.70
CA SER A 122 -15.58 -20.37 4.53
C SER A 122 -17.06 -20.78 4.37
N GLY A 123 -17.33 -22.04 4.00
CA GLY A 123 -18.67 -22.55 3.73
C GLY A 123 -19.31 -22.02 2.43
N ARG A 124 -18.58 -21.22 1.64
CA ARG A 124 -19.09 -20.55 0.43
C ARG A 124 -19.73 -21.48 -0.59
N TYR A 125 -19.23 -22.72 -0.71
CA TYR A 125 -19.66 -23.67 -1.74
C TYR A 125 -20.68 -24.70 -1.27
N ASP A 126 -21.12 -24.62 -0.01
CA ASP A 126 -22.13 -25.53 0.56
C ASP A 126 -23.49 -24.85 0.71
N THR A 127 -23.77 -23.84 -0.14
CA THR A 127 -24.98 -23.00 -0.08
C THR A 127 -26.15 -23.56 -0.89
N GLN A 128 -25.91 -24.58 -1.73
CA GLN A 128 -26.91 -25.21 -2.61
C GLN A 128 -26.96 -26.71 -2.35
N GLU A 129 -28.12 -27.36 -2.58
CA GLU A 129 -28.27 -28.81 -2.39
C GLU A 129 -27.63 -29.64 -3.52
N ASP A 130 -27.40 -29.04 -4.67
CA ASP A 130 -26.89 -29.69 -5.88
C ASP A 130 -25.42 -29.36 -6.19
N PHE A 131 -24.71 -28.70 -5.27
CA PHE A 131 -23.29 -28.42 -5.43
C PHE A 131 -22.55 -28.50 -4.09
N SER A 132 -21.36 -29.11 -4.08
CA SER A 132 -20.46 -29.06 -2.92
C SER A 132 -19.01 -29.23 -3.35
N VAL A 133 -18.10 -28.58 -2.63
CA VAL A 133 -16.65 -28.76 -2.78
C VAL A 133 -16.10 -29.41 -1.52
N VAL A 134 -15.39 -30.52 -1.68
CA VAL A 134 -14.87 -31.31 -0.57
C VAL A 134 -13.35 -31.43 -0.68
N LEU A 135 -12.64 -30.95 0.36
CA LEU A 135 -11.20 -31.14 0.48
C LEU A 135 -10.86 -32.61 0.70
N GLN A 136 -9.89 -33.12 -0.05
CA GLN A 136 -9.31 -34.44 0.13
C GLN A 136 -7.84 -34.26 0.58
N PRO A 137 -7.58 -34.18 1.90
CA PRO A 137 -6.28 -33.74 2.44
C PRO A 137 -5.23 -34.85 2.53
N PHE A 138 -5.43 -36.02 1.91
CA PHE A 138 -4.58 -37.19 2.14
C PHE A 138 -3.11 -37.01 1.70
N PHE A 139 -2.77 -35.95 0.95
CA PHE A 139 -1.39 -35.58 0.63
C PHE A 139 -0.75 -34.59 1.62
N HIS A 140 -1.47 -34.19 2.68
CA HIS A 140 -0.97 -33.24 3.67
C HIS A 140 0.27 -33.78 4.38
N ASN A 141 0.22 -35.04 4.81
CA ASN A 141 1.32 -35.77 5.44
C ASN A 141 1.67 -37.03 4.63
N ILE A 142 2.67 -36.95 3.75
CA ILE A 142 3.07 -38.10 2.94
C ILE A 142 4.22 -38.84 3.61
N GLN A 143 4.09 -40.15 3.75
CA GLN A 143 5.15 -41.06 4.16
C GLN A 143 5.55 -41.91 2.95
N LEU A 144 6.81 -41.73 2.53
CA LEU A 144 7.38 -42.41 1.38
C LEU A 144 7.90 -43.78 1.79
N PRO A 145 7.72 -44.83 0.96
CA PRO A 145 8.17 -46.16 1.31
C PRO A 145 9.69 -46.22 1.17
N VAL A 146 10.38 -46.71 2.20
CA VAL A 146 11.84 -46.88 2.13
C VAL A 146 12.20 -48.00 1.15
N LEU A 147 11.33 -48.99 0.92
CA LEU A 147 11.49 -50.07 -0.08
C LEU A 147 10.14 -50.77 -0.38
N ALA A 148 9.34 -50.33 -1.36
CA ALA A 148 8.31 -51.17 -1.98
C ALA A 148 7.69 -50.53 -3.24
N TYR A 149 7.36 -51.37 -4.22
CA TYR A 149 6.57 -51.03 -5.40
C TYR A 149 5.08 -51.24 -5.09
N THR A 150 4.28 -50.17 -5.11
CA THR A 150 2.82 -50.29 -4.95
C THR A 150 2.10 -49.34 -5.92
N TYR A 151 1.19 -49.90 -6.70
CA TYR A 151 0.26 -49.14 -7.55
C TYR A 151 -0.94 -48.75 -6.70
N VAL A 152 -1.24 -47.46 -6.58
CA VAL A 152 -2.33 -47.02 -5.70
C VAL A 152 -3.39 -46.21 -6.45
N SER A 153 -4.62 -46.74 -6.45
CA SER A 153 -5.83 -45.98 -6.79
C SER A 153 -6.31 -45.24 -5.54
N LEU A 154 -5.69 -44.07 -5.29
CA LEU A 154 -5.74 -43.35 -4.00
C LEU A 154 -7.01 -42.55 -3.71
N PHE A 155 -7.77 -42.19 -4.75
CA PHE A 155 -8.80 -41.16 -4.62
C PHE A 155 -10.12 -41.67 -4.02
N PHE A 156 -10.38 -42.97 -4.08
CA PHE A 156 -11.72 -43.52 -3.83
C PHE A 156 -12.07 -43.64 -2.33
N PRO A 157 -11.20 -44.14 -1.44
CA PRO A 157 -11.56 -44.37 -0.03
C PRO A 157 -11.84 -43.08 0.76
N ASN A 158 -11.04 -42.02 0.55
CA ASN A 158 -11.11 -40.78 1.34
C ASN A 158 -12.44 -40.01 1.15
N GLN A 159 -13.13 -40.22 0.03
CA GLN A 159 -14.41 -39.57 -0.26
C GLN A 159 -15.56 -40.10 0.61
N PHE A 160 -15.43 -41.30 1.18
CA PHE A 160 -16.45 -41.91 2.05
C PHE A 160 -16.26 -41.58 3.54
N GLU A 161 -15.15 -40.92 3.89
CA GLU A 161 -14.86 -40.50 5.26
C GLU A 161 -15.56 -39.17 5.60
N PRO A 162 -16.22 -39.05 6.78
CA PRO A 162 -16.90 -37.83 7.18
C PRO A 162 -15.96 -36.61 7.21
N LEU A 163 -16.47 -35.42 6.84
CA LEU A 163 -15.72 -34.18 7.04
C LEU A 163 -15.31 -34.02 8.51
N GLY A 164 -14.10 -33.51 8.73
CA GLY A 164 -13.46 -33.41 10.05
C GLY A 164 -12.79 -34.70 10.53
N ARG A 165 -12.99 -35.84 9.85
CA ARG A 165 -12.31 -37.12 10.13
C ARG A 165 -11.65 -37.73 8.90
N LYS A 166 -11.50 -36.93 7.83
CA LYS A 166 -10.80 -37.38 6.63
C LYS A 166 -9.32 -37.63 6.94
N THR A 167 -8.81 -38.71 6.39
CA THR A 167 -7.41 -39.09 6.44
C THR A 167 -6.57 -38.01 5.73
N ASP A 168 -5.63 -37.44 6.47
CA ASP A 168 -4.70 -36.42 5.98
C ASP A 168 -3.29 -36.97 5.74
N THR A 169 -3.09 -38.26 6.03
CA THR A 169 -1.80 -38.93 5.97
C THR A 169 -1.85 -40.06 4.94
N LEU A 170 -0.96 -40.01 3.96
CA LEU A 170 -0.78 -41.06 2.98
C LEU A 170 0.51 -41.82 3.27
N ASP A 171 0.38 -43.05 3.77
CA ASP A 171 1.49 -43.99 3.91
C ASP A 171 1.56 -44.93 2.71
N LEU A 172 2.59 -44.75 1.89
CA LEU A 172 2.83 -45.57 0.69
C LEU A 172 3.56 -46.89 1.01
N ALA A 173 3.96 -47.12 2.26
CA ALA A 173 4.60 -48.35 2.72
C ALA A 173 3.59 -49.46 3.11
N VAL A 174 2.30 -49.13 3.17
CA VAL A 174 1.23 -50.05 3.59
C VAL A 174 0.19 -50.18 2.48
N ASP A 175 -0.33 -51.39 2.28
CA ASP A 175 -1.46 -51.60 1.38
C ASP A 175 -2.70 -50.88 1.93
N ILE A 176 -3.21 -49.91 1.17
CA ILE A 176 -4.42 -49.18 1.53
C ILE A 176 -5.63 -50.05 1.17
N PRO A 177 -6.43 -50.51 2.16
CA PRO A 177 -7.59 -51.32 1.87
C PRO A 177 -8.65 -50.48 1.14
N LEU A 178 -9.09 -50.96 -0.03
CA LEU A 178 -10.26 -50.44 -0.73
C LEU A 178 -11.52 -50.70 0.11
N SER A 179 -11.84 -49.75 0.97
CA SER A 179 -13.06 -49.77 1.78
C SER A 179 -14.24 -49.41 0.88
N CYS A 180 -15.15 -50.36 0.66
CA CYS A 180 -16.44 -50.09 0.01
C CYS A 180 -17.42 -49.57 1.09
N PRO A 181 -18.22 -48.53 0.80
CA PRO A 181 -19.20 -48.04 1.75
C PRO A 181 -20.24 -49.12 2.09
N PRO A 182 -20.65 -49.26 3.37
CA PRO A 182 -21.70 -50.20 3.74
C PRO A 182 -23.05 -49.76 3.15
N GLN A 183 -23.97 -50.71 2.95
CA GLN A 183 -25.22 -50.48 2.19
C GLN A 183 -26.10 -49.35 2.79
N ASN A 184 -26.00 -49.11 4.10
CA ASN A 184 -26.72 -48.05 4.82
C ASN A 184 -26.02 -46.67 4.78
N ASP A 185 -24.76 -46.57 4.34
CA ASP A 185 -23.96 -45.34 4.26
C ASP A 185 -23.28 -45.22 2.88
N SER A 186 -24.05 -45.38 1.81
CA SER A 186 -23.58 -45.42 0.42
C SER A 186 -23.42 -44.04 -0.23
N PHE A 187 -23.11 -43.01 0.56
CA PHE A 187 -23.01 -41.62 0.11
C PHE A 187 -21.56 -41.12 0.13
N LEU A 188 -21.21 -40.28 -0.84
CA LEU A 188 -20.00 -39.45 -0.75
C LEU A 188 -20.22 -38.39 0.35
N ARG A 189 -19.21 -38.18 1.19
CA ARG A 189 -19.33 -37.34 2.38
C ARG A 189 -19.08 -35.87 2.05
N THR A 190 -20.07 -35.03 2.36
CA THR A 190 -20.07 -33.56 2.27
C THR A 190 -20.28 -32.96 3.67
N SER A 191 -20.23 -31.64 3.81
CA SER A 191 -20.51 -30.96 5.09
C SER A 191 -21.91 -31.30 5.63
N GLN A 192 -22.90 -31.28 4.75
CA GLN A 192 -24.31 -31.52 5.10
C GLN A 192 -24.56 -32.93 5.68
N ASN A 193 -23.90 -33.98 5.17
CA ASN A 193 -24.13 -35.37 5.58
C ASN A 193 -23.02 -35.96 6.49
N SER A 194 -22.13 -35.11 6.99
CA SER A 194 -21.04 -35.49 7.91
C SER A 194 -21.24 -35.02 9.36
N ASN A 195 -22.32 -34.28 9.65
CA ASN A 195 -22.52 -33.60 10.94
C ASN A 195 -21.29 -32.75 11.33
N TYR A 196 -20.71 -32.07 10.34
CA TYR A 196 -19.50 -31.27 10.49
C TYR A 196 -19.87 -29.79 10.42
N THR A 197 -19.49 -29.05 11.45
CA THR A 197 -19.57 -27.59 11.47
C THR A 197 -18.19 -27.05 11.25
N TYR A 198 -18.02 -26.19 10.23
CA TYR A 198 -16.75 -25.51 10.01
C TYR A 198 -16.33 -24.76 11.27
N PRO A 199 -15.05 -24.82 11.68
CA PRO A 199 -14.57 -24.02 12.79
C PRO A 199 -14.89 -22.56 12.51
N THR A 200 -15.64 -21.90 13.39
CA THR A 200 -15.72 -20.45 13.41
C THR A 200 -14.35 -19.94 13.87
N LYS A 201 -13.39 -19.90 12.95
CA LYS A 201 -12.31 -18.93 13.06
C LYS A 201 -13.00 -17.55 13.04
N PRO A 202 -12.55 -16.56 13.84
CA PRO A 202 -12.93 -15.20 13.52
C PRO A 202 -12.63 -15.07 12.03
N ALA A 203 -13.62 -14.60 11.25
CA ALA A 203 -13.33 -14.23 9.88
C ALA A 203 -11.98 -13.50 9.93
N ILE A 204 -11.02 -13.91 9.10
CA ILE A 204 -10.07 -12.92 8.66
C ILE A 204 -10.98 -11.88 8.07
N GLU A 205 -11.25 -10.82 8.86
CA GLU A 205 -12.15 -9.79 8.44
C GLU A 205 -11.60 -9.40 7.08
N ASN A 206 -12.45 -9.32 6.08
CA ASN A 206 -12.12 -8.44 5.00
C ASN A 206 -12.01 -7.06 5.67
N TRP A 207 -10.78 -6.66 6.07
CA TRP A 207 -10.57 -5.53 6.99
C TRP A 207 -10.85 -4.17 6.33
N GLY A 208 -11.48 -4.18 5.14
CA GLY A 208 -12.13 -3.04 4.52
C GLY A 208 -13.64 -2.93 4.75
N SER A 209 -14.40 -3.96 5.15
CA SER A 209 -15.86 -3.96 4.90
C SER A 209 -16.81 -3.55 6.03
N ASP A 210 -16.36 -3.22 7.24
CA ASP A 210 -17.30 -2.84 8.33
C ASP A 210 -16.91 -1.52 9.02
N PHE A 211 -17.65 -0.46 8.69
CA PHE A 211 -17.67 0.82 9.40
C PHE A 211 -19.05 1.09 10.01
N LEU A 212 -19.16 0.85 11.32
CA LEU A 212 -20.20 1.44 12.16
C LEU A 212 -19.73 2.81 12.65
N CYS A 213 -20.02 3.85 11.87
CA CYS A 213 -20.15 5.20 12.43
C CYS A 213 -21.49 5.22 13.18
N THR A 214 -21.47 5.30 14.51
CA THR A 214 -22.71 5.40 15.30
C THR A 214 -23.36 6.77 15.13
N GLU A 215 -24.60 6.69 14.63
CA GLU A 215 -25.74 7.62 14.54
C GLU A 215 -25.46 9.03 14.02
N TRP A 216 -26.02 9.41 12.85
CA TRP A 216 -27.47 9.59 12.66
C TRP A 216 -28.12 8.57 11.68
N ASN A 217 -29.06 7.77 12.22
CA ASN A 217 -29.94 6.75 11.61
C ASN A 217 -29.29 5.54 10.87
N PRO A 218 -29.82 4.30 11.07
CA PRO A 218 -29.35 3.12 10.35
C PRO A 218 -29.68 3.19 8.86
N SER A 219 -28.68 2.92 8.00
CA SER A 219 -28.87 2.72 6.56
C SER A 219 -29.38 1.29 6.30
N ASN A 220 -30.39 1.16 5.42
CA ASN A 220 -30.94 -0.14 4.99
C ASN A 220 -30.10 -0.83 3.90
N SER A 221 -28.83 -0.44 3.69
CA SER A 221 -27.99 -0.96 2.61
C SER A 221 -26.62 -1.43 3.11
N VAL A 222 -26.08 -2.43 2.39
CA VAL A 222 -24.82 -3.14 2.66
C VAL A 222 -23.64 -2.16 2.63
N PRO A 223 -22.74 -2.16 3.65
CA PRO A 223 -21.55 -1.31 3.64
C PRO A 223 -20.55 -1.72 2.56
N THR A 224 -19.93 -0.73 1.89
CA THR A 224 -18.79 -0.93 0.98
C THR A 224 -17.55 -0.24 1.55
N SER A 225 -16.39 -0.87 1.36
CA SER A 225 -15.08 -0.60 1.98
C SER A 225 -14.37 0.71 1.61
N ASP A 226 -15.11 1.69 1.12
CA ASP A 226 -14.59 3.00 0.77
C ASP A 226 -15.23 4.02 1.72
N ILE A 227 -14.40 4.70 2.51
CA ILE A 227 -14.85 5.71 3.49
C ILE A 227 -15.76 6.72 2.78
N LEU A 228 -15.46 7.08 1.53
CA LEU A 228 -16.26 8.01 0.76
C LEU A 228 -17.60 7.41 0.33
N LYS A 229 -17.68 6.10 0.05
CA LYS A 229 -18.95 5.43 -0.30
C LYS A 229 -19.95 5.39 0.83
N LYS A 230 -19.50 5.52 2.08
CA LYS A 230 -20.38 5.75 3.22
C LYS A 230 -21.22 7.01 3.05
N PHE A 231 -20.66 8.04 2.42
CA PHE A 231 -21.30 9.35 2.20
C PHE A 231 -21.93 9.46 0.80
N ASN A 232 -21.42 8.72 -0.20
CA ASN A 232 -22.00 8.64 -1.53
C ASN A 232 -21.74 7.27 -2.18
N ALA A 233 -22.77 6.42 -2.22
CA ALA A 233 -22.68 5.07 -2.80
C ALA A 233 -22.40 5.05 -4.32
N HIS A 234 -22.60 6.18 -5.02
CA HIS A 234 -22.45 6.29 -6.48
C HIS A 234 -21.07 6.83 -6.90
N ILE A 235 -20.08 6.79 -6.02
CA ILE A 235 -18.71 7.20 -6.38
C ILE A 235 -18.13 6.27 -7.44
N LEU A 236 -17.48 6.87 -8.43
CA LEU A 236 -16.83 6.20 -9.56
C LEU A 236 -15.31 6.38 -9.49
N GLY A 237 -14.59 5.52 -10.21
CA GLY A 237 -13.16 5.70 -10.49
C GLY A 237 -12.17 5.04 -9.53
N PHE A 238 -12.64 4.39 -8.46
CA PHE A 238 -11.79 3.57 -7.58
C PHE A 238 -11.31 2.30 -8.30
N SER A 239 -10.10 1.84 -7.97
CA SER A 239 -9.58 0.57 -8.48
C SER A 239 -10.31 -0.62 -7.85
N THR A 240 -10.58 -1.65 -8.65
CA THR A 240 -11.29 -2.88 -8.23
C THR A 240 -10.40 -4.13 -8.24
N GLY A 241 -9.15 -3.97 -8.64
CA GLY A 241 -8.14 -5.02 -8.72
C GLY A 241 -6.83 -4.49 -9.26
N THR A 242 -5.90 -5.40 -9.55
CA THR A 242 -4.53 -5.09 -9.96
C THR A 242 -4.32 -5.13 -11.47
N GLN A 243 -5.30 -5.58 -12.23
CA GLN A 243 -5.26 -5.58 -13.69
C GLN A 243 -5.55 -4.19 -14.25
N GLU A 244 -5.01 -3.87 -15.41
CA GLU A 244 -5.18 -2.55 -16.08
C GLU A 244 -6.66 -2.20 -16.27
N GLU A 245 -7.48 -3.18 -16.66
CA GLU A 245 -8.93 -3.05 -16.84
C GLU A 245 -9.67 -2.69 -15.55
N MET A 246 -9.08 -3.04 -14.39
CA MET A 246 -9.64 -2.83 -13.06
C MET A 246 -9.08 -1.58 -12.37
N ALA A 247 -8.16 -0.84 -13.01
CA ALA A 247 -7.51 0.32 -12.43
C ALA A 247 -8.50 1.48 -12.18
N GLY A 248 -9.60 1.55 -12.95
CA GLY A 248 -10.55 2.65 -12.89
C GLY A 248 -9.91 3.96 -13.36
N LEU A 249 -9.95 5.00 -12.52
CA LEU A 249 -9.27 6.28 -12.76
C LEU A 249 -7.88 6.35 -12.12
N ASN A 250 -7.38 5.24 -11.57
CA ASN A 250 -6.00 5.19 -11.09
C ASN A 250 -5.03 5.15 -12.29
N VAL A 251 -4.23 6.20 -12.43
CA VAL A 251 -3.21 6.38 -13.47
C VAL A 251 -1.79 6.24 -12.92
N ALA A 252 -1.64 5.77 -11.68
CA ALA A 252 -0.33 5.54 -11.07
C ALA A 252 0.39 4.36 -11.75
N VAL A 253 1.69 4.52 -11.97
CA VAL A 253 2.55 3.53 -12.62
C VAL A 253 3.78 3.29 -11.75
N GLU A 254 4.23 2.04 -11.68
CA GLU A 254 5.44 1.67 -10.98
C GLU A 254 6.65 2.48 -11.50
N GLY A 255 7.51 2.94 -10.59
CA GLY A 255 8.73 3.69 -10.93
C GLY A 255 8.50 5.12 -11.44
N ALA A 256 7.25 5.59 -11.52
CA ALA A 256 6.92 6.95 -11.93
C ALA A 256 7.55 8.00 -11.02
N ARG A 257 7.91 9.14 -11.62
CA ARG A 257 8.59 10.27 -10.98
C ARG A 257 7.79 11.55 -11.21
N ALA A 258 8.18 12.65 -10.57
CA ALA A 258 7.49 13.92 -10.72
C ALA A 258 7.37 14.36 -12.18
N ARG A 259 8.40 14.14 -13.00
CA ARG A 259 8.41 14.40 -14.45
C ARG A 259 7.29 13.72 -15.25
N ASP A 260 6.74 12.62 -14.73
CA ASP A 260 5.68 11.84 -15.39
C ASP A 260 4.28 12.37 -15.04
N MET A 261 4.16 13.21 -13.99
CA MET A 261 2.89 13.74 -13.48
C MET A 261 2.09 14.54 -14.53
N PRO A 262 2.70 15.38 -15.39
CA PRO A 262 1.94 16.05 -16.44
C PRO A 262 1.32 15.07 -17.46
N ALA A 263 1.96 13.93 -17.73
CA ALA A 263 1.39 12.92 -18.61
C ALA A 263 0.22 12.19 -17.92
N GLN A 264 0.40 11.78 -16.66
CA GLN A 264 -0.66 11.15 -15.86
C GLN A 264 -1.88 12.06 -15.67
N ALA A 265 -1.67 13.37 -15.45
CA ALA A 265 -2.76 14.34 -15.35
C ALA A 265 -3.57 14.45 -16.65
N ARG A 266 -2.91 14.44 -17.82
CA ARG A 266 -3.61 14.44 -19.12
C ARG A 266 -4.39 13.15 -19.33
N ASP A 267 -3.78 12.00 -19.06
CA ASP A 267 -4.46 10.70 -19.16
C ASP A 267 -5.70 10.65 -18.26
N LEU A 268 -5.60 11.08 -17.00
CA LEU A 268 -6.73 11.16 -16.08
C LEU A 268 -7.86 12.06 -16.64
N VAL A 269 -7.52 13.25 -17.14
CA VAL A 269 -8.49 14.17 -17.75
C VAL A 269 -9.15 13.54 -18.98
N GLU A 270 -8.38 12.88 -19.84
CA GLU A 270 -8.89 12.20 -21.03
C GLU A 270 -9.81 11.02 -20.68
N ARG A 271 -9.45 10.19 -19.69
CA ARG A 271 -10.30 9.11 -19.18
C ARG A 271 -11.63 9.63 -18.66
N MET A 272 -11.62 10.75 -17.93
CA MET A 272 -12.86 11.39 -17.46
C MET A 272 -13.68 11.99 -18.61
N LYS A 273 -13.04 12.62 -19.60
CA LYS A 273 -13.71 13.16 -20.81
C LYS A 273 -14.40 12.07 -21.64
N ASN A 274 -13.79 10.89 -21.71
CA ASN A 274 -14.25 9.78 -22.54
C ASN A 274 -15.22 8.84 -21.80
N SER A 275 -15.39 9.00 -20.49
CA SER A 275 -16.30 8.15 -19.72
C SER A 275 -17.76 8.59 -19.92
N PRO A 276 -18.66 7.68 -20.33
CA PRO A 276 -20.08 7.99 -20.46
C PRO A 276 -20.79 8.15 -19.11
N GLU A 277 -20.16 7.71 -18.02
CA GLU A 277 -20.73 7.74 -16.66
C GLU A 277 -20.37 9.02 -15.90
N ILE A 278 -19.36 9.76 -16.35
CA ILE A 278 -18.85 10.96 -15.66
C ILE A 278 -19.38 12.21 -16.36
N ASN A 279 -20.16 13.00 -15.63
CA ASN A 279 -20.50 14.36 -16.05
C ASN A 279 -19.39 15.32 -15.62
N LEU A 280 -18.51 15.66 -16.56
CA LEU A 280 -17.38 16.54 -16.26
C LEU A 280 -17.79 17.86 -15.62
N GLU A 281 -18.86 18.51 -16.06
CA GLU A 281 -19.26 19.84 -15.59
C GLU A 281 -19.98 19.83 -14.23
N GLN A 282 -20.69 18.73 -13.91
CA GLN A 282 -21.57 18.67 -12.74
C GLN A 282 -20.99 17.86 -11.59
N ASP A 283 -20.22 16.82 -11.88
CA ASP A 283 -19.70 15.94 -10.84
C ASP A 283 -18.51 16.58 -10.14
N TRP A 284 -18.41 16.42 -8.82
CA TRP A 284 -17.18 16.76 -8.09
C TRP A 284 -16.12 15.67 -8.30
N LYS A 285 -14.87 16.08 -8.51
CA LYS A 285 -13.71 15.19 -8.61
C LYS A 285 -12.83 15.37 -7.39
N LEU A 286 -12.58 14.28 -6.66
CA LEU A 286 -11.56 14.21 -5.62
C LEU A 286 -10.32 13.54 -6.22
N ILE A 287 -9.26 14.31 -6.44
CA ILE A 287 -8.06 13.85 -7.15
C ILE A 287 -6.90 13.84 -6.15
N THR A 288 -6.15 12.75 -6.06
CA THR A 288 -5.03 12.63 -5.13
C THR A 288 -3.72 12.44 -5.88
N LEU A 289 -2.79 13.37 -5.70
CA LEU A 289 -1.43 13.32 -6.21
C LEU A 289 -0.53 12.80 -5.10
N PHE A 290 0.14 11.68 -5.35
CA PHE A 290 1.12 11.10 -4.44
C PHE A 290 2.30 10.56 -5.24
N ILE A 291 3.43 11.28 -5.19
CA ILE A 291 4.62 11.07 -6.02
C ILE A 291 5.85 11.63 -5.28
N GLY A 292 7.05 11.29 -5.74
CA GLY A 292 8.30 11.86 -5.23
C GLY A 292 9.24 10.87 -4.55
N SER A 293 8.76 9.69 -4.10
CA SER A 293 9.65 8.70 -3.49
C SER A 293 10.72 8.21 -4.47
N ASN A 294 10.35 7.99 -5.74
CA ASN A 294 11.30 7.61 -6.78
C ASN A 294 12.30 8.74 -7.12
N ASP A 295 11.85 10.00 -7.11
CA ASP A 295 12.72 11.16 -7.30
C ASP A 295 13.79 11.23 -6.19
N LEU A 296 13.39 11.05 -4.93
CA LEU A 296 14.30 10.96 -3.79
C LEU A 296 15.25 9.75 -3.91
N CYS A 297 14.74 8.60 -4.37
CA CYS A 297 15.52 7.39 -4.56
C CYS A 297 16.64 7.52 -5.61
N HIS A 298 16.46 8.39 -6.60
CA HIS A 298 17.43 8.65 -7.68
C HIS A 298 18.21 9.95 -7.50
N TYR A 299 17.90 10.78 -6.49
CA TYR A 299 18.59 12.04 -6.22
C TYR A 299 20.12 11.88 -6.15
N CYS A 300 20.61 10.83 -5.49
CA CYS A 300 22.03 10.57 -5.29
C CYS A 300 22.79 10.24 -6.59
N GLU A 301 22.08 9.91 -7.67
CA GLU A 301 22.68 9.68 -8.99
C GLU A 301 22.80 10.96 -9.80
N ASN A 302 21.80 11.84 -9.68
CA ASN A 302 21.74 13.09 -10.43
C ASN A 302 20.97 14.19 -9.65
N PRO A 303 21.64 14.89 -8.72
CA PRO A 303 21.00 15.90 -7.89
C PRO A 303 20.35 17.05 -8.67
N GLU A 304 20.88 17.38 -9.86
CA GLU A 304 20.34 18.45 -10.71
C GLU A 304 19.00 18.03 -11.34
N ALA A 305 18.89 16.78 -11.81
CA ALA A 305 17.67 16.29 -12.46
C ALA A 305 16.53 15.96 -11.47
N TYR A 306 16.83 15.84 -10.17
CA TYR A 306 15.86 15.57 -9.11
C TYR A 306 15.91 16.66 -8.03
N SER A 307 16.16 17.91 -8.42
CA SER A 307 16.19 19.03 -7.48
C SER A 307 14.77 19.38 -6.99
N GLU A 308 14.68 20.18 -5.92
CA GLU A 308 13.41 20.72 -5.44
C GLU A 308 12.68 21.49 -6.56
N GLU A 309 13.42 22.28 -7.33
CA GLU A 309 12.87 23.11 -8.39
C GLU A 309 12.23 22.26 -9.49
N GLU A 310 12.92 21.22 -9.99
CA GLU A 310 12.38 20.30 -10.99
C GLU A 310 11.17 19.52 -10.47
N TYR A 311 11.25 19.03 -9.22
CA TYR A 311 10.15 18.34 -8.56
C TYR A 311 8.90 19.22 -8.48
N VAL A 312 9.02 20.44 -7.94
CA VAL A 312 7.91 21.39 -7.80
C VAL A 312 7.38 21.82 -9.17
N GLN A 313 8.26 22.08 -10.14
CA GLN A 313 7.87 22.49 -11.49
C GLN A 313 7.00 21.44 -12.20
N HIS A 314 7.33 20.16 -12.06
CA HIS A 314 6.52 19.12 -12.68
C HIS A 314 5.16 18.92 -12.00
N ILE A 315 5.09 19.08 -10.68
CA ILE A 315 3.80 19.08 -9.97
C ILE A 315 2.97 20.30 -10.35
N GLN A 316 3.60 21.47 -10.51
CA GLN A 316 2.93 22.66 -11.04
C GLN A 316 2.31 22.41 -12.40
N GLN A 317 3.07 21.83 -13.34
CA GLN A 317 2.56 21.51 -14.67
C GLN A 317 1.35 20.56 -14.62
N ALA A 318 1.37 19.57 -13.72
CA ALA A 318 0.24 18.67 -13.50
C ALA A 318 -0.98 19.41 -12.92
N LEU A 319 -0.78 20.26 -11.92
CA LEU A 319 -1.87 21.07 -11.34
C LEU A 319 -2.46 22.05 -12.35
N ASP A 320 -1.65 22.63 -13.25
CA ASP A 320 -2.13 23.54 -14.30
C ASP A 320 -3.04 22.81 -15.29
N ILE A 321 -2.74 21.55 -15.62
CA ILE A 321 -3.61 20.69 -16.43
C ILE A 321 -4.92 20.38 -15.67
N LEU A 322 -4.82 20.02 -14.40
CA LEU A 322 -6.00 19.72 -13.57
C LEU A 322 -6.85 20.96 -13.30
N TYR A 323 -6.26 22.16 -13.32
CA TYR A 323 -6.95 23.42 -13.18
C TYR A 323 -7.94 23.68 -14.33
N GLU A 324 -7.82 22.98 -15.46
CA GLU A 324 -8.84 23.02 -16.52
C GLU A 324 -10.15 22.31 -16.13
N LEU A 325 -10.14 21.45 -15.11
CA LEU A 325 -11.33 20.74 -14.66
C LEU A 325 -12.26 21.65 -13.84
N PRO A 326 -13.58 21.56 -14.04
CA PRO A 326 -14.55 22.10 -13.11
C PRO A 326 -14.74 21.17 -11.90
N ARG A 327 -15.12 21.77 -10.77
CA ARG A 327 -15.49 21.07 -9.53
C ARG A 327 -14.43 20.06 -9.08
N ALA A 328 -13.20 20.49 -8.90
CA ALA A 328 -12.09 19.62 -8.49
C ALA A 328 -11.51 19.99 -7.13
N PHE A 329 -11.40 18.98 -6.26
CA PHE A 329 -10.63 19.02 -5.03
C PHE A 329 -9.37 18.19 -5.24
N VAL A 330 -8.21 18.84 -5.22
CA VAL A 330 -6.92 18.18 -5.45
C VAL A 330 -6.17 18.04 -4.12
N ASN A 331 -6.04 16.80 -3.64
CA ASN A 331 -5.11 16.43 -2.59
C ASN A 331 -3.70 16.35 -3.16
N VAL A 332 -2.76 17.08 -2.55
CA VAL A 332 -1.32 16.89 -2.80
C VAL A 332 -0.73 16.26 -1.55
N VAL A 333 -0.50 14.95 -1.60
CA VAL A 333 0.09 14.22 -0.47
C VAL A 333 1.59 14.45 -0.49
N GLU A 334 2.12 14.91 0.64
CA GLU A 334 3.56 15.11 0.76
C GLU A 334 4.32 13.78 0.71
N VAL A 335 5.50 13.78 0.08
CA VAL A 335 6.35 12.59 0.00
C VAL A 335 6.79 12.14 1.40
N MET A 336 6.83 10.83 1.63
CA MET A 336 7.28 10.23 2.90
C MET A 336 8.77 10.47 3.15
N GLU A 337 9.14 10.70 4.43
CA GLU A 337 10.55 10.83 4.84
C GLU A 337 11.24 9.45 4.78
N LEU A 338 11.91 9.19 3.65
CA LEU A 338 12.47 7.87 3.36
C LEU A 338 13.53 7.44 4.37
N ALA A 339 14.42 8.34 4.81
CA ALA A 339 15.57 7.97 5.61
C ALA A 339 15.18 7.32 6.93
N SER A 340 14.27 7.93 7.70
CA SER A 340 13.85 7.41 8.99
C SER A 340 13.00 6.15 8.84
N LEU A 341 12.21 6.04 7.76
CA LEU A 341 11.42 4.85 7.46
C LEU A 341 12.31 3.61 7.26
N TYR A 342 13.42 3.74 6.54
CA TYR A 342 14.35 2.63 6.31
C TYR A 342 15.24 2.34 7.52
N GLN A 343 15.80 3.36 8.17
CA GLN A 343 16.64 3.16 9.35
C GLN A 343 15.87 2.45 10.49
N GLY A 344 14.59 2.74 10.64
CA GLY A 344 13.79 2.14 11.71
C GLY A 344 13.44 0.66 11.53
N GLN A 345 13.63 0.06 10.34
CA GLN A 345 13.43 -1.38 10.15
C GLN A 345 14.47 -2.23 10.91
N GLY A 346 15.54 -1.60 11.44
CA GLY A 346 16.48 -2.23 12.37
C GLY A 346 17.23 -3.44 11.81
N GLY A 347 17.41 -3.51 10.48
CA GLY A 347 18.05 -4.64 9.80
C GLY A 347 17.28 -5.96 9.92
N LYS A 348 16.00 -5.93 10.32
CA LYS A 348 15.15 -7.13 10.43
C LYS A 348 14.53 -7.55 9.09
N CYS A 349 14.55 -6.66 8.11
CA CYS A 349 14.07 -6.86 6.75
C CYS A 349 15.16 -6.36 5.80
N ASP A 350 15.72 -7.26 4.98
CA ASP A 350 16.68 -6.87 3.96
C ASP A 350 15.92 -6.51 2.69
N MET A 351 16.06 -5.26 2.25
CA MET A 351 15.53 -4.82 0.95
C MET A 351 16.05 -5.74 -0.15
N SER A 352 15.14 -6.18 -1.02
CA SER A 352 15.52 -7.00 -2.17
C SER A 352 16.58 -6.29 -3.02
N LEU A 353 17.41 -7.06 -3.73
CA LEU A 353 18.38 -6.46 -4.66
C LEU A 353 17.71 -5.57 -5.72
N ALA A 354 16.47 -5.89 -6.11
CA ALA A 354 15.66 -5.08 -7.02
C ALA A 354 15.23 -3.74 -6.37
N ALA A 355 14.79 -3.76 -5.11
CA ALA A 355 14.47 -2.55 -4.37
C ALA A 355 15.72 -1.66 -4.15
N LEU A 356 16.86 -2.27 -3.83
CA LEU A 356 18.15 -1.58 -3.70
C LEU A 356 18.66 -0.99 -5.03
N SER A 357 18.36 -1.62 -6.17
CA SER A 357 18.67 -1.05 -7.48
C SER A 357 17.72 0.09 -7.86
N ASN A 358 16.46 0.01 -7.42
CA ASN A 358 15.45 1.04 -7.67
C ASN A 358 15.62 2.26 -6.76
N CYS A 359 16.28 2.11 -5.60
CA CYS A 359 16.55 3.20 -4.67
C CYS A 359 18.03 3.32 -4.31
N THR A 360 18.79 3.93 -5.22
CA THR A 360 20.26 3.98 -5.13
C THR A 360 20.80 4.80 -3.96
N CYS A 361 20.05 5.80 -3.48
CA CYS A 361 20.37 6.55 -2.28
C CYS A 361 20.50 5.66 -1.03
N LEU A 362 19.81 4.51 -0.99
CA LEU A 362 19.82 3.58 0.14
C LEU A 362 20.88 2.46 0.00
N ARG A 363 21.54 2.34 -1.17
CA ARG A 363 22.48 1.24 -1.47
C ARG A 363 23.79 1.32 -0.68
N ARG A 364 24.20 2.51 -0.24
CA ARG A 364 25.51 2.77 0.40
C ARG A 364 25.41 3.26 1.84
N SER A 365 24.22 3.38 2.39
CA SER A 365 24.02 4.04 3.67
C SER A 365 24.31 3.10 4.83
N GLN A 366 25.37 3.40 5.57
CA GLN A 366 25.46 3.04 6.99
C GLN A 366 24.55 3.98 7.79
N ASP A 367 24.11 3.53 8.97
CA ASP A 367 23.33 4.36 9.89
C ASP A 367 24.03 5.69 10.18
N ASN A 368 23.30 6.80 10.05
CA ASN A 368 23.77 8.18 10.28
C ASN A 368 24.89 8.69 9.35
N SER A 369 24.97 8.17 8.13
CA SER A 369 25.85 8.70 7.08
C SER A 369 25.48 10.12 6.63
N LEU A 370 26.45 10.88 6.09
CA LEU A 370 26.24 12.21 5.50
C LEU A 370 25.21 12.16 4.37
N GLU A 371 25.21 11.07 3.61
CA GLU A 371 24.27 10.77 2.54
C GLU A 371 22.82 10.71 3.06
N MET A 372 22.60 10.10 4.23
CA MET A 372 21.27 10.00 4.83
C MET A 372 20.78 11.35 5.37
N GLN A 373 21.68 12.19 5.87
CA GLN A 373 21.35 13.56 6.28
C GLN A 373 20.98 14.44 5.09
N GLU A 374 21.71 14.31 3.97
CA GLU A 374 21.36 15.03 2.75
C GLU A 374 20.02 14.54 2.18
N LEU A 375 19.73 13.23 2.22
CA LEU A 375 18.44 12.70 1.80
C LEU A 375 17.27 13.28 2.63
N LYS A 376 17.42 13.34 3.97
CA LYS A 376 16.44 14.00 4.86
C LYS A 376 16.20 15.45 4.49
N LYS A 377 17.28 16.18 4.16
CA LYS A 377 17.21 17.59 3.76
C LYS A 377 16.51 17.77 2.41
N VAL A 378 16.82 16.95 1.42
CA VAL A 378 16.17 17.01 0.10
C VAL A 378 14.69 16.65 0.21
N ASN A 379 14.36 15.63 1.01
CA ASN A 379 12.98 15.29 1.34
C ASN A 379 12.23 16.49 1.94
N TRP A 380 12.83 17.15 2.92
CA TRP A 380 12.26 18.35 3.54
C TRP A 380 12.06 19.49 2.54
N ASN A 381 13.00 19.67 1.61
CA ASN A 381 12.89 20.66 0.54
C ASN A 381 11.71 20.34 -0.39
N PHE A 382 11.51 19.07 -0.78
CA PHE A 382 10.35 18.67 -1.58
C PHE A 382 9.02 18.97 -0.87
N GLN A 383 8.91 18.59 0.41
CA GLN A 383 7.73 18.85 1.23
C GLN A 383 7.47 20.36 1.37
N SER A 384 8.51 21.13 1.71
CA SER A 384 8.44 22.58 1.89
C SER A 384 8.08 23.31 0.59
N GLY A 385 8.70 22.92 -0.53
CA GLY A 385 8.47 23.47 -1.86
C GLY A 385 7.02 23.30 -2.29
N ILE A 386 6.46 22.08 -2.13
CA ILE A 386 5.05 21.79 -2.42
C ILE A 386 4.10 22.54 -1.51
N THR A 387 4.38 22.60 -0.20
CA THR A 387 3.56 23.38 0.74
C THR A 387 3.52 24.86 0.35
N ARG A 388 4.66 25.46 -0.01
CA ARG A 388 4.73 26.86 -0.45
C ARG A 388 4.00 27.08 -1.77
N PHE A 389 4.08 26.10 -2.68
CA PHE A 389 3.55 26.18 -4.03
C PHE A 389 2.03 25.98 -4.10
N SER A 390 1.49 25.04 -3.32
CA SER A 390 0.08 24.62 -3.44
C SER A 390 -0.94 25.71 -3.07
N TYR A 391 -0.50 26.76 -2.37
CA TYR A 391 -1.34 27.93 -2.02
C TYR A 391 -1.07 29.14 -2.93
N GLN A 392 -0.49 28.94 -4.11
CA GLN A 392 -0.34 30.00 -5.09
C GLN A 392 -1.69 30.64 -5.44
N HIS A 393 -1.66 31.97 -5.63
CA HIS A 393 -2.87 32.78 -5.86
C HIS A 393 -3.69 32.31 -7.06
N GLN A 394 -3.07 31.70 -8.07
CA GLN A 394 -3.75 31.20 -9.27
C GLN A 394 -4.80 30.12 -8.95
N TYR A 395 -4.51 29.19 -8.04
CA TYR A 395 -5.42 28.11 -7.68
C TYR A 395 -6.52 28.55 -6.71
N LEU A 396 -6.47 29.79 -6.22
CA LEU A 396 -7.47 30.38 -5.34
C LEU A 396 -8.49 31.24 -6.08
N GLN A 397 -8.36 31.42 -7.41
CA GLN A 397 -9.26 32.30 -8.19
C GLN A 397 -10.65 31.73 -8.38
N ARG A 398 -10.80 30.41 -8.26
CA ARG A 398 -12.06 29.70 -8.50
C ARG A 398 -12.67 29.19 -7.21
N GLU A 399 -13.99 29.15 -7.16
CA GLU A 399 -14.75 28.58 -6.04
C GLU A 399 -14.97 27.07 -6.20
N ASP A 400 -14.87 26.57 -7.43
CA ASP A 400 -15.07 25.17 -7.80
C ASP A 400 -13.76 24.42 -8.01
N PHE A 401 -12.62 24.99 -7.61
CA PHE A 401 -11.31 24.35 -7.67
C PHE A 401 -10.52 24.64 -6.41
N THR A 402 -9.84 23.64 -5.86
CA THR A 402 -8.93 23.82 -4.72
C THR A 402 -7.79 22.82 -4.75
N VAL A 403 -6.62 23.26 -4.28
CA VAL A 403 -5.46 22.41 -4.00
C VAL A 403 -5.24 22.41 -2.50
N VAL A 404 -5.10 21.25 -1.89
CA VAL A 404 -4.90 21.10 -0.45
C VAL A 404 -3.77 20.11 -0.20
N VAL A 405 -2.76 20.56 0.53
CA VAL A 405 -1.62 19.72 0.92
C VAL A 405 -2.00 18.85 2.11
N GLN A 406 -1.57 17.59 2.07
CA GLN A 406 -1.82 16.61 3.13
C GLN A 406 -0.48 16.14 3.73
N PRO A 407 -0.01 16.81 4.82
CA PRO A 407 1.36 16.67 5.33
C PRO A 407 1.57 15.51 6.30
N PHE A 408 0.70 14.49 6.36
CA PHE A 408 0.80 13.39 7.33
C PHE A 408 2.07 12.51 7.21
N PHE A 409 2.99 12.88 6.32
CA PHE A 409 4.27 12.23 6.06
C PHE A 409 5.52 13.05 6.44
N GLN A 410 5.37 14.31 6.89
CA GLN A 410 6.51 15.13 7.33
C GLN A 410 7.32 14.45 8.43
N ASN A 411 6.61 13.91 9.41
CA ASN A 411 7.18 13.17 10.53
C ASN A 411 6.81 11.69 10.36
N THR A 412 7.50 11.01 9.45
CA THR A 412 7.28 9.59 9.18
C THR A 412 7.76 8.76 10.38
N LEU A 413 6.82 8.07 11.02
CA LEU A 413 7.09 7.16 12.13
C LEU A 413 7.20 5.73 11.61
N VAL A 414 8.12 4.98 12.19
CA VAL A 414 8.30 3.56 11.86
C VAL A 414 7.17 2.78 12.56
N PRO A 415 6.42 1.93 11.83
CA PRO A 415 5.42 1.08 12.46
C PRO A 415 6.06 0.20 13.53
N LEU A 416 5.46 0.13 14.72
CA LEU A 416 5.97 -0.67 15.83
C LEU A 416 4.97 -1.77 16.20
N SER A 417 5.49 -2.94 16.56
CA SER A 417 4.72 -4.05 17.09
C SER A 417 4.39 -3.82 18.58
N ASP A 418 3.52 -4.65 19.16
CA ASP A 418 3.25 -4.63 20.60
C ASP A 418 4.50 -4.83 21.48
N ARG A 419 5.58 -5.36 20.90
CA ARG A 419 6.87 -5.58 21.56
C ARG A 419 7.84 -4.39 21.40
N GLY A 420 7.44 -3.35 20.68
CA GLY A 420 8.21 -2.11 20.48
C GLY A 420 9.29 -2.18 19.40
N ASP A 421 9.35 -3.26 18.63
CA ASP A 421 10.21 -3.39 17.44
C ASP A 421 9.45 -3.09 16.14
N ALA A 422 10.17 -2.87 15.04
CA ALA A 422 9.57 -2.57 13.75
C ALA A 422 8.53 -3.63 13.32
N ASP A 423 7.30 -3.20 13.08
CA ASP A 423 6.22 -4.06 12.55
C ASP A 423 6.30 -4.10 11.03
N LEU A 424 6.98 -5.14 10.52
CA LEU A 424 7.19 -5.34 9.10
C LEU A 424 5.89 -5.68 8.34
N THR A 425 4.78 -5.99 9.02
CA THR A 425 3.51 -6.32 8.35
C THR A 425 2.87 -5.13 7.61
N PHE A 426 3.35 -3.91 7.87
CA PHE A 426 2.97 -2.71 7.11
C PHE A 426 3.74 -2.56 5.79
N PHE A 427 4.77 -3.36 5.56
CA PHE A 427 5.56 -3.37 4.33
C PHE A 427 5.28 -4.62 3.50
N SER A 428 5.51 -4.51 2.21
CA SER A 428 5.47 -5.62 1.26
C SER A 428 6.73 -6.50 1.41
N GLU A 429 6.73 -7.66 0.74
CA GLU A 429 7.84 -8.62 0.78
C GLU A 429 9.20 -8.07 0.32
N ASP A 430 9.21 -6.95 -0.41
CA ASP A 430 10.44 -6.27 -0.82
C ASP A 430 11.07 -5.39 0.26
N CYS A 431 10.42 -5.28 1.44
CA CYS A 431 10.80 -4.41 2.56
C CYS A 431 10.87 -2.92 2.20
N PHE A 432 10.28 -2.51 1.08
CA PHE A 432 10.44 -1.19 0.49
C PHE A 432 9.08 -0.52 0.25
N HIS A 433 8.16 -1.19 -0.44
CA HIS A 433 6.80 -0.70 -0.62
C HIS A 433 5.90 -1.05 0.57
N PHE A 434 4.80 -0.30 0.74
CA PHE A 434 3.80 -0.62 1.76
C PHE A 434 2.96 -1.84 1.36
N SER A 435 2.55 -2.64 2.34
CA SER A 435 1.54 -3.70 2.12
C SER A 435 0.15 -3.09 1.99
N GLU A 436 -0.86 -3.91 1.69
CA GLU A 436 -2.27 -3.52 1.77
C GLU A 436 -2.60 -2.85 3.12
N ARG A 437 -2.07 -3.40 4.22
CA ARG A 437 -2.24 -2.85 5.56
C ARG A 437 -1.58 -1.46 5.70
N GLY A 438 -0.39 -1.28 5.14
CA GLY A 438 0.27 0.04 5.08
C GLY A 438 -0.56 1.05 4.30
N HIS A 439 -1.05 0.67 3.12
CA HIS A 439 -1.92 1.51 2.29
C HIS A 439 -3.25 1.86 2.97
N ALA A 440 -3.87 0.92 3.71
CA ALA A 440 -5.10 1.17 4.46
C ALA A 440 -4.88 2.24 5.55
N GLU A 441 -3.77 2.18 6.27
CA GLU A 441 -3.44 3.21 7.26
C GLU A 441 -3.17 4.58 6.63
N MET A 442 -2.52 4.60 5.47
CA MET A 442 -2.32 5.84 4.71
C MET A 442 -3.65 6.44 4.25
N ALA A 443 -4.62 5.61 3.85
CA ALA A 443 -5.95 6.07 3.48
C ALA A 443 -6.70 6.69 4.67
N ILE A 444 -6.58 6.11 5.88
CA ILE A 444 -7.12 6.68 7.12
C ILE A 444 -6.45 8.02 7.44
N ALA A 445 -5.12 8.09 7.31
CA ALA A 445 -4.38 9.33 7.55
C ALA A 445 -4.83 10.44 6.60
N LEU A 446 -4.90 10.15 5.30
CA LEU A 446 -5.40 11.09 4.29
C LEU A 446 -6.83 11.56 4.58
N TRP A 447 -7.74 10.63 4.89
CA TRP A 447 -9.11 10.96 5.27
C TRP A 447 -9.18 11.92 6.45
N ASN A 448 -8.48 11.58 7.54
CA ASN A 448 -8.43 12.40 8.73
C ASN A 448 -7.86 13.79 8.45
N ASN A 449 -6.84 13.87 7.59
CA ASN A 449 -6.18 15.11 7.24
C ASN A 449 -7.06 16.02 6.37
N MET A 450 -7.92 15.46 5.51
CA MET A 450 -8.96 16.22 4.82
C MET A 450 -10.02 16.81 5.79
N LEU A 451 -10.20 16.21 6.96
CA LEU A 451 -11.10 16.67 8.03
C LEU A 451 -10.42 17.58 9.06
N GLU A 452 -9.19 18.04 8.79
CA GLU A 452 -8.46 18.98 9.66
C GLU A 452 -8.23 20.32 8.96
N PRO A 453 -8.41 21.46 9.67
CA PRO A 453 -8.21 22.77 9.08
C PRO A 453 -6.78 22.94 8.58
N VAL A 454 -6.64 23.58 7.41
CA VAL A 454 -5.34 23.98 6.86
C VAL A 454 -4.60 24.81 7.92
N GLY A 455 -3.32 24.54 8.12
CA GLY A 455 -2.50 25.12 9.19
C GLY A 455 -2.53 24.36 10.52
N GLN A 456 -3.49 23.45 10.72
CA GLN A 456 -3.59 22.56 11.90
C GLN A 456 -3.70 21.08 11.52
N LYS A 457 -3.29 20.75 10.29
CA LYS A 457 -3.23 19.39 9.79
C LYS A 457 -2.18 18.60 10.55
N THR A 458 -2.51 17.35 10.87
CA THR A 458 -1.59 16.37 11.43
C THR A 458 -0.44 16.13 10.44
N THR A 459 0.80 16.16 10.95
CA THR A 459 2.04 16.08 10.15
C THR A 459 2.76 14.74 10.27
N SER A 460 2.16 13.77 10.95
CA SER A 460 2.70 12.42 11.16
C SER A 460 1.64 11.37 10.87
N ASN A 461 2.07 10.18 10.50
CA ASN A 461 1.20 9.02 10.41
C ASN A 461 1.47 8.08 11.59
N ASN A 462 0.40 7.71 12.29
CA ASN A 462 0.46 6.69 13.33
C ASN A 462 0.07 5.34 12.73
N PHE A 463 1.07 4.52 12.40
CA PHE A 463 0.91 3.16 11.90
C PHE A 463 0.51 2.15 13.00
N THR A 464 -0.55 2.45 13.73
CA THR A 464 -1.23 1.49 14.61
C THR A 464 -2.47 0.98 13.90
N HIS A 465 -2.66 -0.34 13.81
CA HIS A 465 -3.83 -0.92 13.13
C HIS A 465 -5.09 -0.80 14.00
N SER A 466 -5.68 0.41 14.05
CA SER A 466 -6.86 0.72 14.86
C SER A 466 -7.87 1.59 14.12
N ARG A 467 -9.07 1.05 13.91
CA ARG A 467 -10.18 1.77 13.27
C ARG A 467 -10.78 2.89 14.13
N THR A 468 -10.46 2.96 15.44
CA THR A 468 -10.94 4.05 16.32
C THR A 468 -10.33 5.41 16.00
N LYS A 469 -9.26 5.44 15.18
CA LYS A 469 -8.61 6.67 14.74
C LYS A 469 -9.40 7.40 13.65
N LEU A 470 -10.34 6.74 12.98
CA LEU A 470 -11.09 7.33 11.88
C LEU A 470 -11.97 8.47 12.40
N LYS A 471 -11.72 9.68 11.93
CA LYS A 471 -12.53 10.85 12.25
C LYS A 471 -13.82 10.81 11.43
N CYS A 472 -14.92 11.14 12.07
CA CYS A 472 -16.20 11.38 11.40
C CYS A 472 -16.42 12.89 11.29
N PRO A 473 -16.94 13.40 10.16
CA PRO A 473 -17.40 14.77 10.06
C PRO A 473 -18.46 15.06 11.12
N SER A 474 -18.45 16.27 11.70
CA SER A 474 -19.46 16.70 12.67
C SER A 474 -20.48 17.64 12.01
N PRO A 475 -21.67 17.84 12.61
CA PRO A 475 -22.63 18.84 12.12
C PRO A 475 -22.04 20.26 12.04
N GLU A 476 -21.09 20.59 12.92
CA GLU A 476 -20.42 21.89 12.97
C GLU A 476 -19.35 22.04 11.88
N SER A 477 -18.76 20.94 11.42
CA SER A 477 -17.79 20.91 10.32
C SER A 477 -18.03 19.72 9.40
N PRO A 478 -19.03 19.81 8.50
CA PRO A 478 -19.43 18.71 7.63
C PRO A 478 -18.63 18.66 6.31
N TYR A 479 -17.68 19.58 6.09
CA TYR A 479 -16.98 19.77 4.83
C TYR A 479 -15.51 19.38 4.93
N LEU A 480 -14.93 18.97 3.79
CA LEU A 480 -13.48 18.86 3.68
C LEU A 480 -12.84 20.24 3.84
N TYR A 481 -11.75 20.31 4.57
CA TYR A 481 -11.06 21.56 4.83
C TYR A 481 -10.20 21.99 3.64
N THR A 482 -10.39 23.25 3.25
CA THR A 482 -9.66 24.00 2.25
C THR A 482 -9.06 25.24 2.90
N LEU A 483 -8.22 25.97 2.18
CA LEU A 483 -7.68 27.23 2.70
C LEU A 483 -8.81 28.24 3.05
N ARG A 484 -9.91 28.23 2.29
CA ARG A 484 -11.03 29.16 2.43
C ARG A 484 -11.86 28.94 3.70
N ASN A 485 -12.11 27.69 4.09
CA ASN A 485 -12.92 27.36 5.27
C ASN A 485 -12.08 27.05 6.52
N SER A 486 -10.76 27.25 6.47
CA SER A 486 -9.83 27.06 7.60
C SER A 486 -9.47 28.36 8.34
N GLN A 487 -10.16 29.47 8.07
CA GLN A 487 -9.99 30.79 8.71
C GLN A 487 -8.62 31.49 8.51
N LEU A 488 -7.62 30.84 7.90
CA LEU A 488 -6.29 31.42 7.62
C LEU A 488 -6.30 32.65 6.70
N LEU A 489 -7.25 32.75 5.77
CA LEU A 489 -7.40 33.91 4.89
C LEU A 489 -8.04 35.11 5.60
N GLN A 490 -8.84 34.87 6.64
CA GLN A 490 -9.44 35.93 7.46
C GLN A 490 -8.38 36.57 8.37
N ASP A 491 -7.51 35.76 8.98
CA ASP A 491 -6.41 36.26 9.81
C ASP A 491 -5.38 37.11 9.01
N GLN A 492 -5.12 36.77 7.74
CA GLN A 492 -4.25 37.58 6.88
C GLN A 492 -4.91 38.86 6.35
N ALA A 493 -6.24 38.89 6.21
CA ALA A 493 -6.97 40.11 5.82
C ALA A 493 -7.19 41.08 6.99
N GLU A 494 -7.34 40.55 8.21
CA GLU A 494 -7.38 41.35 9.45
C GLU A 494 -5.99 41.82 9.90
N ALA A 495 -4.93 41.08 9.55
CA ALA A 495 -3.56 41.55 9.60
C ALA A 495 -3.27 42.54 8.46
N GLY A 496 -3.93 43.70 8.50
CA GLY A 496 -3.53 44.86 7.70
C GLY A 496 -2.02 45.14 7.86
N PRO A 497 -1.39 45.86 6.91
CA PRO A 497 0.05 46.10 6.96
C PRO A 497 0.40 46.64 8.34
N MET A 498 1.37 46.01 9.00
CA MET A 498 1.86 46.41 10.31
C MET A 498 2.44 47.83 10.17
N VAL A 499 1.59 48.85 10.28
CA VAL A 499 2.02 50.24 10.40
C VAL A 499 2.69 50.30 11.77
N ILE A 500 4.02 50.24 11.77
CA ILE A 500 4.83 50.34 12.97
C ILE A 500 4.60 51.75 13.54
N PHE A 501 3.60 51.90 14.41
CA PHE A 501 3.23 53.18 15.04
C PHE A 501 4.38 53.78 15.86
N TRP A 502 5.40 52.98 16.21
CA TRP A 502 6.63 53.43 16.88
C TRP A 502 7.74 53.90 15.95
N ALA A 503 7.68 53.59 14.65
CA ALA A 503 8.72 54.03 13.70
C ALA A 503 8.73 55.56 13.54
N VAL A 504 7.56 56.21 13.59
CA VAL A 504 7.45 57.67 13.48
C VAL A 504 7.97 58.39 14.75
N PRO A 505 7.59 58.00 15.98
CA PRO A 505 8.19 58.57 17.20
C PRO A 505 9.70 58.29 17.34
N VAL A 506 10.18 57.10 16.95
CA VAL A 506 11.60 56.74 17.04
C VAL A 506 12.43 57.46 15.99
N ALA A 507 11.93 57.60 14.76
CA ALA A 507 12.59 58.41 13.73
C ALA A 507 12.56 59.91 14.07
N ALA A 508 11.45 60.42 14.64
CA ALA A 508 11.35 61.79 15.12
C ALA A 508 12.29 62.07 16.31
N GLY A 509 12.36 61.15 17.28
CA GLY A 509 13.25 61.24 18.44
C GLY A 509 14.73 61.12 18.06
N GLY A 510 15.07 60.18 17.17
CA GLY A 510 16.42 60.02 16.63
C GLY A 510 16.87 61.22 15.80
N GLY A 511 15.97 61.74 14.94
CA GLY A 511 16.24 62.94 14.14
C GLY A 511 16.45 64.20 14.99
N LEU A 512 15.68 64.37 16.07
CA LEU A 512 15.86 65.47 17.03
C LEU A 512 17.19 65.36 17.78
N ALA A 513 17.58 64.16 18.23
CA ALA A 513 18.84 63.95 18.93
C ALA A 513 20.05 64.23 18.02
N VAL A 514 20.01 63.76 16.77
CA VAL A 514 21.08 64.03 15.78
C VAL A 514 21.11 65.51 15.40
N GLY A 515 19.96 66.17 15.24
CA GLY A 515 19.86 67.59 14.94
C GLY A 515 20.42 68.47 16.06
N VAL A 516 20.10 68.17 17.32
CA VAL A 516 20.63 68.90 18.49
C VAL A 516 22.12 68.63 18.66
N GLY A 517 22.56 67.38 18.49
CA GLY A 517 23.98 67.01 18.57
C GLY A 517 24.83 67.69 17.50
N THR A 518 24.35 67.74 16.25
CA THR A 518 25.04 68.43 15.15
C THR A 518 25.06 69.95 15.33
N MET A 519 23.98 70.56 15.83
CA MET A 519 23.94 72.01 16.10
C MET A 519 24.86 72.41 17.27
N MET A 520 24.94 71.58 18.33
CA MET A 520 25.85 71.80 19.46
C MET A 520 27.31 71.66 19.05
N ALA A 521 27.65 70.64 18.26
CA ALA A 521 28.99 70.45 17.71
C ALA A 521 29.39 71.61 16.78
N TRP A 522 28.47 72.07 15.92
CA TRP A 522 28.72 73.21 15.04
C TRP A 522 28.92 74.52 15.80
N ARG A 523 28.14 74.77 16.87
CA ARG A 523 28.36 75.93 17.76
C ARG A 523 29.69 75.87 18.50
N ALA A 524 30.13 74.70 18.96
CA ALA A 524 31.42 74.52 19.61
C ALA A 524 32.61 74.75 18.64
N ILE A 525 32.48 74.32 17.39
CA ILE A 525 33.50 74.52 16.34
C ILE A 525 33.56 75.99 15.90
N ARG A 526 32.41 76.68 15.75
CA ARG A 526 32.38 78.13 15.45
C ARG A 526 32.84 79.01 16.61
N GLY A 527 32.63 78.58 17.86
CA GLY A 527 33.14 79.27 19.05
C GLY A 527 34.66 79.21 19.17
N ARG A 528 35.28 78.08 18.81
CA ARG A 528 36.75 77.89 18.83
C ARG A 528 37.50 78.57 17.69
N GLN A 529 36.84 78.95 16.59
CA GLN A 529 37.48 79.70 15.50
C GLN A 529 37.54 81.22 15.71
N ARG A 530 36.96 81.76 16.79
CA ARG A 530 36.98 83.21 17.10
C ARG A 530 38.02 83.65 18.12
N GLU A 531 38.81 82.73 18.67
CA GLU A 531 39.87 83.03 19.62
C GLU A 531 41.21 82.46 19.11
N ASN A 532 41.88 83.20 18.22
CA ASN A 532 43.33 83.16 18.11
C ASN A 532 43.83 84.53 17.58
N PRO A 533 44.66 85.26 18.34
CA PRO A 533 45.11 86.61 18.01
C PRO A 533 46.26 86.60 16.99
N PRO A 534 46.43 87.65 16.15
CA PRO A 534 47.63 87.79 15.35
C PRO A 534 48.83 88.22 16.20
N ILE A 535 49.87 87.40 16.09
CA ILE A 535 51.23 87.53 16.61
C ILE A 535 51.84 88.88 16.20
N ASN A 536 52.55 89.52 17.12
CA ASN A 536 53.50 90.58 16.77
C ASN A 536 54.93 90.22 17.18
N LEU A 537 55.85 90.62 16.31
CA LEU A 537 57.24 90.26 16.15
C LEU A 537 58.12 90.38 17.42
N ASN A 538 59.14 89.52 17.52
CA ASN A 538 60.50 90.04 17.64
C ASN A 538 61.62 89.10 17.14
N THR A 539 62.39 89.68 16.22
CA THR A 539 63.84 89.62 16.01
C THR A 539 64.56 88.33 15.59
N MET A 540 64.98 88.42 14.32
CA MET A 540 66.05 87.78 13.56
C MET A 540 67.39 87.51 14.28
N GLY A 541 68.09 86.50 13.76
CA GLY A 541 69.53 86.59 13.48
C GLY A 541 70.42 85.70 14.34
N PHE A 542 70.95 84.65 13.70
CA PHE A 542 72.10 83.78 14.03
C PHE A 542 72.41 83.43 15.48
#